data_AF-A0AAV2TJ25-F1
#
_entry.id   AF-A0AAV2TJ25-F1
#
_cell.length_a   1.000
_cell.length_b   1.000
_cell.length_c   1.000
_cell.angle_alpha   90.00
_cell.angle_beta   90.00
_cell.angle_gamma   90.00
#
_symmetry.space_group_name_H-M   'P 1'
#
loop_
_entity.id
_entity.type
_entity.pdbx_description
1 polymer ?
#
loop_
_entity_poly.entity_id
_entity_poly.type
_entity_poly.pdbx_seq_one_letter_code
_entity_poly.pdbx_strand_id
1 'polypeptide(L)'
;MQSSQRVTSGLQLSSARKRDSHVQSLKVRFRINMNAITENYEMILARAKVDPNETTAGLGSCSQAEQDTFEMGVRASNIVHACENITRLVSEIKQLLILGDFRWLGQITAANRDDLSKRRMDLERVCLRLRDKLAADLYLVEEECGTSAEYHLGHQNEDSTGVGTHPAISSQTTCDVNNKFP
;
A
#
# COMPACT_ATOMS: atom_id res chain seq x y z
N MET A 1 19.95 -7.39 -3.51
CA MET A 1 18.93 -7.69 -2.46
C MET A 1 18.97 -6.72 -1.27
N GLN A 2 20.09 -6.09 -0.91
CA GLN A 2 20.15 -5.16 0.24
C GLN A 2 19.46 -3.79 0.02
N SER A 3 19.28 -3.34 -1.22
CA SER A 3 18.69 -2.01 -1.52
C SER A 3 17.19 -1.93 -1.20
N SER A 4 16.41 -2.98 -1.51
CA SER A 4 14.96 -3.01 -1.33
C SER A 4 14.56 -3.10 0.14
N GLN A 5 15.38 -3.79 0.95
CA GLN A 5 15.19 -3.89 2.40
C GLN A 5 15.39 -2.53 3.10
N ARG A 6 16.27 -1.67 2.57
CA ARG A 6 16.53 -0.33 3.13
C ARG A 6 15.39 0.65 2.92
N VAL A 7 14.74 0.59 1.74
CA VAL A 7 13.62 1.47 1.37
C VAL A 7 12.35 1.12 2.15
N THR A 8 12.06 -0.18 2.32
CA THR A 8 10.92 -0.65 3.12
C THR A 8 11.08 -0.29 4.60
N SER A 9 12.30 -0.39 5.16
CA SER A 9 12.58 0.04 6.54
C SER A 9 12.43 1.55 6.76
N GLY A 10 12.87 2.39 5.81
CA GLY A 10 12.75 3.85 5.91
C GLY A 10 11.30 4.35 5.84
N LEU A 11 10.50 3.79 4.93
CA LEU A 11 9.07 4.08 4.81
C LEU A 11 8.30 3.61 6.07
N GLN A 12 8.64 2.45 6.61
CA GLN A 12 8.07 1.97 7.87
C GLN A 12 8.36 2.90 9.05
N LEU A 13 9.60 3.38 9.18
CA LEU A 13 10.00 4.23 10.30
C LEU A 13 9.29 5.59 10.29
N SER A 14 9.15 6.22 9.12
CA SER A 14 8.45 7.51 9.01
C SER A 14 6.94 7.37 9.24
N SER A 15 6.33 6.29 8.75
CA SER A 15 4.92 5.97 8.99
C SER A 15 4.66 5.64 10.47
N ALA A 16 5.56 4.90 11.12
CA ALA A 16 5.50 4.62 12.56
C ALA A 16 5.53 5.89 13.40
N ARG A 17 6.48 6.81 13.14
CA ARG A 17 6.57 8.08 13.88
C ARG A 17 5.32 8.96 13.72
N LYS A 18 4.75 9.02 12.52
CA LYS A 18 3.49 9.76 12.27
C LYS A 18 2.31 9.13 13.03
N ARG A 19 2.24 7.79 13.05
CA ARG A 19 1.23 7.07 13.85
C ARG A 19 1.40 7.37 15.34
N ASP A 20 2.62 7.35 15.86
CA ASP A 20 2.89 7.61 17.27
C ASP A 20 2.46 9.02 17.69
N SER A 21 2.81 10.04 16.89
CA SER A 21 2.38 11.42 17.14
C SER A 21 0.85 11.56 17.12
N HIS A 22 0.18 10.87 16.21
CA HIS A 22 -1.28 10.89 16.11
C HIS A 22 -1.94 10.20 17.31
N VAL A 23 -1.41 9.06 17.74
CA VAL A 23 -1.85 8.33 18.94
C VAL A 23 -1.69 9.19 20.19
N GLN A 24 -0.58 9.94 20.33
CA GLN A 24 -0.39 10.84 21.45
C GLN A 24 -1.42 11.98 21.46
N SER A 25 -1.73 12.55 20.29
CA SER A 25 -2.79 13.57 20.17
C SER A 25 -4.15 13.04 20.63
N LEU A 26 -4.53 11.83 20.20
CA LEU A 26 -5.77 11.18 20.61
C LEU A 26 -5.83 10.98 22.13
N LYS A 27 -4.73 10.54 22.76
CA LYS A 27 -4.64 10.37 24.22
C LYS A 27 -4.84 11.69 24.97
N VAL A 28 -4.18 12.76 24.53
CA VAL A 28 -4.30 14.08 25.14
C VAL A 28 -5.74 14.59 25.05
N ARG A 29 -6.35 14.52 23.86
CA ARG A 29 -7.74 14.94 23.64
C ARG A 29 -8.72 14.10 24.46
N PHE A 30 -8.52 12.79 24.57
CA PHE A 30 -9.34 11.94 25.43
C PHE A 30 -9.29 12.39 26.89
N ARG A 31 -8.08 12.62 27.42
CA ARG A 31 -7.90 13.08 28.80
C ARG A 31 -8.59 14.43 29.06
N ILE A 32 -8.48 15.38 28.13
CA ILE A 32 -9.15 16.68 28.24
C ILE A 32 -10.68 16.51 28.35
N ASN A 33 -11.28 15.67 27.49
CA ASN A 33 -12.73 15.44 27.54
C ASN A 33 -13.16 14.68 28.80
N MET A 34 -12.38 13.72 29.28
CA MET A 34 -12.64 13.04 30.55
C MET A 34 -12.61 14.01 31.73
N ASN A 35 -11.59 14.87 31.81
CA ASN A 35 -11.50 15.89 32.85
C ASN A 35 -12.70 16.84 32.81
N ALA A 36 -13.09 17.30 31.61
CA ALA A 36 -14.27 18.15 31.45
C ALA A 36 -15.56 17.47 31.95
N ILE A 37 -15.73 16.17 31.71
CA ILE A 37 -16.87 15.40 32.24
C ILE A 37 -16.83 15.39 33.77
N THR A 38 -15.70 15.03 34.37
CA THR A 38 -15.52 14.95 35.83
C THR A 38 -15.75 16.31 36.49
N GLU A 39 -15.09 17.37 36.04
CA GLU A 39 -15.17 18.71 36.64
C GLU A 39 -16.60 19.29 36.55
N ASN A 40 -17.30 19.12 35.42
CA ASN A 40 -18.68 19.59 35.29
C ASN A 40 -19.62 18.78 36.19
N TYR A 41 -19.41 17.46 36.31
CA TYR A 41 -20.24 16.61 37.16
C TYR A 41 -20.04 16.89 38.65
N GLU A 42 -18.80 17.05 39.10
CA GLU A 42 -18.48 17.45 40.47
C GLU A 42 -19.15 18.77 40.86
N MET A 43 -19.19 19.72 39.93
CA MET A 43 -19.83 21.01 40.17
C MET A 43 -21.36 20.93 40.22
N ILE A 44 -21.98 20.07 39.41
CA ILE A 44 -23.42 19.77 39.52
C ILE A 44 -23.71 19.19 40.90
N LEU A 45 -22.90 18.23 41.37
CA LEU A 45 -23.06 17.64 42.70
C LEU A 45 -22.87 18.65 43.84
N ALA A 46 -21.91 19.57 43.70
CA ALA A 46 -21.67 20.62 44.68
C ALA A 46 -22.88 21.54 44.86
N ARG A 47 -23.57 21.88 43.76
CA ARG A 47 -24.77 22.74 43.75
C ARG A 47 -26.05 22.00 44.15
N ALA A 48 -26.10 20.68 43.94
CA ALA A 48 -27.26 19.85 44.30
C ALA A 48 -27.38 19.58 45.80
N LYS A 49 -26.34 19.87 46.60
CA LYS A 49 -26.37 19.70 48.05
C LYS A 49 -27.31 20.73 48.69
N VAL A 50 -28.45 20.27 49.17
CA VAL A 50 -29.36 21.05 50.02
C VAL A 50 -28.77 21.04 51.44
N ASP A 51 -28.37 22.21 51.96
CA ASP A 51 -27.94 22.31 53.34
C ASP A 51 -29.18 22.34 54.26
N PRO A 52 -29.37 21.35 55.15
CA PRO A 52 -30.55 21.27 56.01
C PRO A 52 -30.67 22.44 57.00
N ASN A 53 -29.60 23.20 57.21
CA ASN A 53 -29.58 24.39 58.08
C ASN A 53 -29.85 25.71 57.33
N GLU A 54 -29.98 25.68 56.00
CA GLU A 54 -30.31 26.85 55.18
C GLU A 54 -31.80 27.20 55.36
N THR A 55 -32.10 27.78 56.52
CA THR A 55 -33.41 28.32 56.83
C THR A 55 -33.63 29.55 55.95
N THR A 56 -34.41 29.37 54.89
CA THR A 56 -35.20 30.36 54.12
C THR A 56 -34.95 31.82 54.54
N ALA A 57 -33.81 32.39 54.15
CA ALA A 57 -33.47 33.78 54.46
C ALA A 57 -33.47 34.63 53.18
N GLY A 58 -34.66 35.15 52.84
CA GLY A 58 -34.80 36.34 51.99
C GLY A 58 -35.22 36.12 50.53
N LEU A 59 -35.71 37.21 49.94
CA LEU A 59 -36.17 37.37 48.55
C LEU A 59 -35.13 36.96 47.47
N GLY A 60 -33.88 36.68 47.84
CA GLY A 60 -32.82 36.20 46.95
C GLY A 60 -32.89 34.71 46.61
N SER A 61 -33.72 33.90 47.29
CA SER A 61 -33.75 32.44 47.08
C SER A 61 -34.28 32.02 45.69
N CYS A 62 -35.25 32.77 45.14
CA CYS A 62 -35.81 32.45 43.83
C CYS A 62 -34.80 32.72 42.70
N SER A 63 -34.17 33.90 42.71
CA SER A 63 -33.14 34.26 41.74
C SER A 63 -31.90 33.37 41.85
N GLN A 64 -31.52 32.95 43.07
CA GLN A 64 -30.43 32.00 43.27
C GLN A 64 -30.76 30.61 42.72
N ALA A 65 -31.98 30.11 42.97
CA ALA A 65 -32.44 28.84 42.42
C ALA A 65 -32.50 28.83 40.88
N GLU A 66 -32.95 29.94 40.27
CA GLU A 66 -32.93 30.11 38.81
C GLU A 66 -31.50 30.11 38.26
N GLN A 67 -30.58 30.82 38.92
CA GLN A 67 -29.16 30.85 38.55
C GLN A 67 -28.51 29.47 38.65
N ASP A 68 -28.74 28.73 39.74
CA ASP A 68 -28.19 27.39 39.93
C ASP A 68 -28.76 26.40 38.90
N THR A 69 -30.05 26.53 38.56
CA THR A 69 -30.70 25.74 37.50
C THR A 69 -30.06 26.01 36.14
N PHE A 70 -29.79 27.28 35.82
CA PHE A 70 -29.10 27.66 34.58
C PHE A 70 -27.67 27.12 34.54
N GLU A 71 -26.89 27.29 35.61
CA GLU A 71 -25.52 26.76 35.71
C GLU A 71 -25.49 25.23 35.58
N MET A 72 -26.41 24.52 36.23
CA MET A 72 -26.55 23.06 36.08
C MET A 72 -26.84 22.66 34.63
N GLY A 73 -27.72 23.38 33.94
CA GLY A 73 -28.03 23.15 32.52
C GLY A 73 -26.82 23.32 31.61
N VAL A 74 -26.04 24.39 31.81
CA VAL A 74 -24.80 24.63 31.06
C VAL A 74 -23.79 23.52 31.31
N ARG A 75 -23.60 23.09 32.56
CA ARG A 75 -22.68 22.01 32.91
C ARG A 75 -23.10 20.68 32.30
N ALA A 76 -24.39 20.35 32.32
CA ALA A 76 -24.92 19.15 31.67
C ALA A 76 -24.67 19.18 30.15
N SER A 77 -24.89 20.34 29.51
CA SER A 77 -24.58 20.53 28.09
C SER A 77 -23.10 20.31 27.78
N ASN A 78 -22.19 20.83 28.61
CA ASN A 78 -20.74 20.63 28.46
C ASN A 78 -20.33 19.14 28.57
N ILE A 79 -20.97 18.38 29.48
CA ILE A 79 -20.75 16.93 29.60
C ILE A 79 -21.15 16.22 28.30
N VAL A 80 -22.34 16.52 27.76
CA VAL A 80 -22.82 15.95 26.50
C VAL A 80 -21.87 16.29 25.36
N HIS A 81 -21.39 17.53 25.28
CA HIS A 81 -20.41 17.95 24.28
C HIS A 81 -19.09 17.17 24.38
N ALA A 82 -18.56 16.97 25.60
CA ALA A 82 -17.36 16.17 25.82
C ALA A 82 -17.56 14.69 25.42
N CYS A 83 -18.73 14.11 25.67
CA CYS A 83 -19.09 12.76 25.21
C CYS A 83 -19.16 12.67 23.67
N GLU A 84 -19.70 13.69 23.01
CA GLU A 84 -19.71 13.76 21.55
C GLU A 84 -18.29 13.83 20.98
N ASN A 85 -17.42 14.65 21.60
CA ASN A 85 -16.00 14.72 21.25
C ASN A 85 -15.30 13.35 21.38
N ILE A 86 -15.58 12.59 22.45
CA ILE A 86 -15.06 11.23 22.64
C ILE A 86 -15.58 10.29 21.54
N THR A 87 -16.85 10.41 21.14
CA THR A 87 -17.42 9.63 20.03
C THR A 87 -16.69 9.90 18.72
N ARG A 88 -16.31 11.16 18.45
CA ARG A 88 -15.47 11.50 17.28
C ARG A 88 -14.06 10.90 17.39
N LEU A 89 -13.44 10.90 18.58
CA LEU A 89 -12.14 10.24 18.81
C LEU A 89 -12.21 8.74 18.51
N VAL A 90 -13.29 8.04 18.89
CA VAL A 90 -13.49 6.62 18.56
C VAL A 90 -13.51 6.40 17.04
N SER A 91 -14.19 7.27 16.30
CA SER A 91 -14.21 7.22 14.83
C SER A 91 -12.82 7.45 14.22
N GLU A 92 -12.04 8.41 14.74
CA GLU A 92 -10.65 8.65 14.33
C GLU A 92 -9.77 7.41 14.59
N ILE A 93 -9.93 6.74 15.74
CA ILE A 93 -9.22 5.49 16.06
C ILE A 93 -9.58 4.38 15.07
N LYS A 94 -10.87 4.20 14.77
CA LYS A 94 -11.33 3.21 13.77
C LYS A 94 -10.72 3.48 12.40
N GLN A 95 -10.69 4.75 11.96
CA GLN A 95 -10.05 5.13 10.70
C GLN A 95 -8.54 4.86 10.73
N LEU A 96 -7.85 5.14 11.84
CA LEU A 96 -6.43 4.87 12.00
C LEU A 96 -6.13 3.37 11.85
N LEU A 97 -6.92 2.51 12.50
CA LEU A 97 -6.74 1.05 12.47
C LEU A 97 -7.07 0.48 11.09
N ILE A 98 -8.19 0.88 10.50
CA ILE A 98 -8.66 0.30 9.23
C ILE A 98 -7.85 0.86 8.04
N LEU A 99 -7.81 2.18 7.87
CA LEU A 99 -7.17 2.82 6.71
C LEU A 99 -5.64 2.89 6.83
N GLY A 100 -5.11 2.76 8.06
CA GLY A 100 -3.67 2.67 8.31
C GLY A 100 -3.04 1.41 7.71
N ASP A 101 -3.77 0.29 7.76
CA ASP A 101 -3.28 -0.98 7.25
C ASP A 101 -3.36 -1.06 5.73
N PHE A 102 -4.47 -0.60 5.13
CA PHE A 102 -4.62 -0.58 3.67
C PHE A 102 -3.60 0.31 2.97
N ARG A 103 -3.32 1.51 3.50
CA ARG A 103 -2.31 2.41 2.90
C ARG A 103 -0.91 1.80 2.95
N TRP A 104 -0.57 1.11 4.04
CA TRP A 104 0.73 0.46 4.19
C TRP A 104 0.84 -0.74 3.25
N LEU A 105 -0.21 -1.57 3.19
CA LEU A 105 -0.29 -2.69 2.27
C LEU A 105 -0.15 -2.24 0.81
N GLY A 106 -0.81 -1.14 0.42
CA GLY A 106 -0.69 -0.54 -0.91
C GLY A 106 0.75 -0.12 -1.23
N GLN A 107 1.44 0.53 -0.29
CA GLN A 107 2.84 0.94 -0.47
C GLN A 107 3.78 -0.27 -0.63
N ILE A 108 3.64 -1.30 0.23
CA ILE A 108 4.45 -2.51 0.16
C ILE A 108 4.18 -3.28 -1.14
N THR A 109 2.92 -3.37 -1.56
CA THR A 109 2.54 -4.04 -2.80
C THR A 109 3.13 -3.33 -4.02
N ALA A 110 3.05 -1.99 -4.06
CA ALA A 110 3.65 -1.20 -5.13
C ALA A 110 5.18 -1.35 -5.16
N ALA A 111 5.84 -1.28 -4.00
CA ALA A 111 7.29 -1.47 -3.91
C ALA A 111 7.72 -2.86 -4.40
N ASN A 112 7.00 -3.92 -4.01
CA ASN A 112 7.27 -5.28 -4.47
C ASN A 112 7.05 -5.43 -5.98
N ARG A 113 5.99 -4.82 -6.53
CA ARG A 113 5.71 -4.83 -7.96
C ARG A 113 6.86 -4.20 -8.74
N ASP A 114 7.35 -3.05 -8.29
CA ASP A 114 8.44 -2.35 -8.95
C ASP A 114 9.75 -3.15 -8.88
N ASP A 115 10.01 -3.85 -7.78
CA ASP A 115 11.18 -4.72 -7.62
C ASP A 115 11.13 -5.96 -8.52
N LEU A 116 9.95 -6.60 -8.62
CA LEU A 116 9.71 -7.70 -9.54
C LEU A 116 9.87 -7.26 -11.00
N SER A 117 9.38 -6.07 -11.34
CA SER A 117 9.55 -5.49 -12.68
C SER A 117 11.02 -5.31 -13.04
N LYS A 118 11.84 -4.75 -12.13
CA LYS A 118 13.29 -4.63 -12.33
C LYS A 118 13.96 -5.99 -12.56
N ARG A 119 13.64 -6.98 -11.73
CA ARG A 119 14.21 -8.32 -11.83
C ARG A 119 13.80 -9.04 -13.10
N ARG A 120 12.56 -8.83 -13.55
CA ARG A 120 12.07 -9.31 -14.85
C ARG A 120 12.89 -8.70 -15.99
N MET A 121 13.11 -7.39 -16.00
CA MET A 121 13.93 -6.72 -17.02
C MET A 121 15.38 -7.22 -17.03
N ASP A 122 15.95 -7.53 -15.86
CA ASP A 122 17.30 -8.13 -15.77
C ASP A 122 17.33 -9.52 -16.42
N LEU A 123 16.33 -10.36 -16.14
CA LEU A 123 16.21 -11.70 -16.75
C LEU A 123 16.01 -11.62 -18.26
N GLU A 124 15.17 -10.70 -18.75
CA GLU A 124 14.98 -10.48 -20.18
C GLU A 124 16.28 -10.07 -20.87
N ARG A 125 17.08 -9.18 -20.26
CA ARG A 125 18.41 -8.82 -20.77
C ARG A 125 19.35 -10.00 -20.85
N VAL A 126 19.36 -10.87 -19.84
CA VAL A 126 20.20 -12.07 -19.83
C VAL A 126 19.74 -13.06 -20.91
N CYS A 127 18.44 -13.27 -21.04
CA CYS A 127 17.85 -14.17 -22.03
C CYS A 127 18.18 -13.73 -23.46
N LEU A 128 18.02 -12.44 -23.78
CA LEU A 128 18.38 -11.89 -25.09
C LEU A 128 19.86 -12.09 -25.40
N ARG A 129 20.75 -11.78 -24.44
CA ARG A 129 22.19 -11.98 -24.62
C ARG A 129 22.57 -13.44 -24.85
N LEU A 130 21.92 -14.38 -24.14
CA LEU A 130 22.17 -15.81 -24.33
C LEU A 130 21.65 -16.30 -25.69
N ARG A 131 20.48 -15.83 -26.12
CA ARG A 131 19.95 -16.09 -27.46
C ARG A 131 20.93 -15.63 -28.54
N ASP A 132 21.44 -14.40 -28.42
CA ASP A 132 22.34 -13.83 -29.42
C ASP A 132 23.68 -14.58 -29.48
N LYS A 133 24.20 -15.05 -28.33
CA LYS A 133 25.37 -15.93 -28.28
C LYS A 133 25.11 -17.26 -28.96
N LEU A 134 24.00 -17.92 -28.64
CA LEU A 134 23.67 -19.22 -29.23
C LEU A 134 23.50 -19.12 -30.75
N ALA A 135 22.89 -18.03 -31.24
CA ALA A 135 22.76 -17.77 -32.67
C ALA A 135 24.13 -17.57 -33.35
N ALA A 136 25.06 -16.86 -32.69
CA ALA A 136 26.42 -16.70 -33.19
C ALA A 136 27.20 -18.02 -33.19
N ASP A 137 27.13 -18.80 -32.12
CA ASP A 137 27.80 -20.10 -32.01
C ASP A 137 27.27 -21.07 -33.08
N LEU A 138 25.95 -21.08 -33.32
CA LEU A 138 25.34 -21.90 -34.36
C LEU A 138 25.84 -21.50 -35.75
N TYR A 139 25.90 -20.19 -36.05
CA TYR A 139 26.43 -19.70 -37.32
C TYR A 139 27.89 -20.11 -37.56
N LEU A 140 28.73 -20.03 -36.52
CA LEU A 140 30.13 -20.46 -36.60
C LEU A 140 30.25 -21.97 -36.89
N VAL A 141 29.42 -22.79 -36.25
CA VAL A 141 29.38 -24.24 -36.51
C VAL A 141 28.88 -24.55 -37.92
N GLU A 142 27.86 -23.84 -38.40
CA GLU A 142 27.36 -23.98 -39.78
C GLU A 142 28.44 -23.63 -40.81
N GLU A 143 29.23 -22.59 -40.57
CA GLU A 143 30.36 -22.19 -41.42
C GLU A 143 31.47 -23.26 -41.42
N GLU A 144 31.86 -23.79 -40.27
CA GLU A 144 32.89 -24.84 -40.16
C GLU A 144 32.45 -26.16 -40.81
N CYS A 145 31.19 -26.56 -40.64
CA CYS A 145 30.64 -27.76 -41.28
C CYS A 145 30.41 -27.58 -42.80
N GLY A 146 29.94 -26.41 -43.23
CA GLY A 146 29.72 -26.08 -44.64
C GLY A 146 31.03 -26.03 -45.41
N THR A 147 32.06 -25.39 -44.84
CA THR A 147 33.40 -25.35 -45.44
C THR A 147 34.04 -26.74 -45.48
N SER A 148 33.90 -27.56 -44.43
CA SER A 148 34.38 -28.95 -44.44
C SER A 148 33.70 -29.82 -45.51
N ALA A 149 32.45 -29.56 -45.87
CA ALA A 149 31.75 -30.25 -46.95
C ALA A 149 32.22 -29.76 -48.35
N GLU A 150 32.55 -28.48 -48.48
CA GLU A 150 33.09 -27.88 -49.71
C GLU A 150 34.50 -28.40 -50.05
N TYR A 151 35.37 -28.58 -49.05
CA TYR A 151 36.69 -29.21 -49.25
C TYR A 151 36.59 -30.70 -49.62
N HIS A 152 35.47 -31.38 -49.31
CA HIS A 152 35.26 -32.79 -49.70
C HIS A 152 34.68 -32.94 -51.12
N LEU A 153 33.91 -31.96 -51.61
CA LEU A 153 33.45 -31.92 -53.01
C LEU A 153 34.51 -31.41 -54.00
N GLY A 154 35.51 -30.65 -53.53
CA GLY A 154 36.62 -30.16 -54.35
C GLY A 154 37.60 -31.24 -54.85
N HIS A 155 37.48 -32.48 -54.37
CA HIS A 155 38.34 -33.60 -54.77
C HIS A 155 37.64 -34.68 -55.62
N GLN A 156 36.38 -34.47 -56.04
CA GLN A 156 35.61 -35.44 -56.85
C GLN A 156 35.00 -34.84 -58.13
N ASN A 157 35.64 -33.84 -58.75
CA ASN A 157 35.20 -33.34 -60.06
C ASN A 157 36.36 -33.28 -61.07
N GLU A 158 36.82 -34.45 -61.50
CA GLU A 158 37.18 -34.70 -62.90
C GLU A 158 36.53 -36.03 -63.31
N ASP A 159 35.25 -36.01 -63.71
CA ASP A 159 34.85 -36.51 -65.03
C ASP A 159 33.33 -36.45 -65.27
N SER A 160 32.99 -36.12 -66.52
CA SER A 160 31.76 -36.50 -67.24
C SER A 160 30.42 -35.77 -67.00
N THR A 161 30.20 -34.77 -67.86
CA THR A 161 29.04 -34.56 -68.77
C THR A 161 27.64 -35.09 -68.39
N GLY A 162 26.63 -34.20 -68.46
CA GLY A 162 25.39 -34.50 -69.18
C GLY A 162 24.04 -34.12 -68.54
N VAL A 163 23.50 -32.97 -69.00
CA VAL A 163 22.09 -32.71 -69.36
C VAL A 163 20.97 -32.87 -68.30
N GLY A 164 20.30 -31.75 -68.00
CA GLY A 164 18.85 -31.68 -68.25
C GLY A 164 17.89 -31.39 -67.09
N THR A 165 17.28 -30.20 -67.15
CA THR A 165 15.87 -29.85 -66.78
C THR A 165 15.46 -29.66 -65.31
N HIS A 166 15.32 -28.38 -64.94
CA HIS A 166 14.36 -27.78 -63.99
C HIS A 166 12.94 -27.68 -64.61
N PRO A 167 11.87 -27.17 -63.93
CA PRO A 167 11.59 -27.01 -62.49
C PRO A 167 10.10 -27.37 -62.11
N ALA A 168 9.72 -27.27 -60.83
CA ALA A 168 8.48 -26.62 -60.29
C ALA A 168 8.06 -27.21 -58.92
N ILE A 169 8.02 -26.48 -57.79
CA ILE A 169 7.03 -25.49 -57.26
C ILE A 169 6.35 -26.05 -55.98
N SER A 170 6.48 -25.26 -54.89
CA SER A 170 5.53 -24.97 -53.79
C SER A 170 4.99 -26.09 -52.88
N SER A 171 5.11 -25.90 -51.56
CA SER A 171 3.99 -25.54 -50.65
C SER A 171 4.49 -25.40 -49.20
N GLN A 172 4.50 -24.18 -48.66
CA GLN A 172 3.49 -23.57 -47.78
C GLN A 172 3.75 -23.81 -46.28
N THR A 173 4.30 -22.75 -45.69
CA THR A 173 4.05 -22.24 -44.35
C THR A 173 2.56 -22.04 -44.10
N THR A 174 2.03 -22.52 -42.97
CA THR A 174 1.07 -21.75 -42.13
C THR A 174 1.14 -22.26 -40.69
N CYS A 175 1.45 -21.34 -39.78
CA CYS A 175 1.20 -21.46 -38.35
C CYS A 175 -0.12 -20.74 -38.07
N ASP A 176 -1.10 -21.43 -37.50
CA ASP A 176 -2.25 -20.79 -36.86
C ASP A 176 -2.52 -21.52 -35.53
N VAL A 177 -2.00 -20.96 -34.44
CA VAL A 177 -2.43 -21.31 -33.07
C VAL A 177 -3.25 -20.14 -32.56
N ASN A 178 -4.54 -20.20 -32.84
CA ASN A 178 -5.53 -19.28 -32.29
C ASN A 178 -5.93 -19.80 -30.91
N ASN A 179 -5.33 -19.25 -29.85
CA ASN A 179 -5.69 -19.57 -28.47
C ASN A 179 -6.47 -18.40 -27.88
N LYS A 180 -7.80 -18.50 -27.93
CA LYS A 180 -8.72 -17.59 -27.25
C LYS A 180 -9.65 -18.44 -26.39
N PHE A 181 -9.40 -18.43 -25.08
CA PHE A 181 -10.31 -18.96 -24.06
C PHE A 181 -10.74 -17.80 -23.13
N PRO A 182 -11.89 -17.95 -22.45
CA PRO A 182 -12.86 -16.89 -22.14
C PRO A 182 -12.47 -15.96 -20.99
#